data_AF-A0A2V7KXL3-F1
#
_entry.id   AF-A0A2V7KXL3-F1
#
_cell.length_a   1.000
_cell.length_b   1.000
_cell.length_c   1.000
_cell.angle_alpha   90.00
_cell.angle_beta   90.00
_cell.angle_gamma   90.00
#
_symmetry.space_group_name_H-M   'P 1'
#
loop_
_entity.id
_entity.type
_entity.pdbx_description
1 polymer ?
#
loop_
_entity_poly.entity_id
_entity_poly.type
_entity_poly.pdbx_seq_one_letter_code
_entity_poly.pdbx_strand_id
1 'polypeptide(L)'
;IGNPVSYERAVRAIRDTNGVVTAVSDDEILEAKAVVDGAGIGCEPASAAAPAGTRRLIREGVIRASDRVVAVLTGHVLKDPEIVTRYHQELEPRPARANRPIEIEARFTEVERAMGG
;
A
#
# COMPACT_ATOMS: atom_id res chain seq x y z
N ILE A 1 -16.40 3.05 -2.46
CA ILE A 1 -17.29 2.85 -3.64
C ILE A 1 -18.72 2.68 -3.12
N GLY A 2 -19.71 3.38 -3.70
CA GLY A 2 -21.10 3.40 -3.17
C GLY A 2 -22.11 2.50 -3.89
N ASN A 3 -22.07 2.38 -5.22
CA ASN A 3 -22.99 1.54 -6.00
C ASN A 3 -22.31 0.97 -7.26
N PRO A 4 -21.64 -0.20 -7.18
CA PRO A 4 -20.87 -0.73 -8.29
C PRO A 4 -21.77 -1.29 -9.41
N VAL A 5 -21.53 -0.84 -10.65
CA VAL A 5 -22.30 -1.23 -11.85
C VAL A 5 -22.33 -2.75 -12.07
N SER A 6 -21.27 -3.46 -11.69
CA SER A 6 -21.16 -4.93 -11.84
C SER A 6 -21.42 -5.70 -10.53
N TYR A 7 -22.19 -5.13 -9.59
CA TYR A 7 -22.46 -5.74 -8.28
C TYR A 7 -22.88 -7.21 -8.37
N GLU A 8 -23.90 -7.52 -9.19
CA GLU A 8 -24.42 -8.89 -9.34
C GLU A 8 -23.37 -9.88 -9.84
N ARG A 9 -22.49 -9.44 -10.75
CA ARG A 9 -21.39 -10.29 -11.25
C ARG A 9 -20.36 -10.55 -10.16
N ALA A 10 -20.03 -9.55 -9.35
CA ALA A 10 -19.10 -9.70 -8.23
C ALA A 10 -19.66 -10.64 -7.15
N VAL A 11 -20.93 -10.46 -6.74
CA VAL A 11 -21.59 -11.32 -5.74
C VAL A 11 -21.63 -12.78 -6.22
N ARG A 12 -21.94 -13.01 -7.49
CA ARG A 12 -21.91 -14.35 -8.08
C ARG A 12 -20.51 -14.96 -7.99
N ALA A 13 -19.48 -14.25 -8.45
CA ALA A 13 -18.10 -14.75 -8.43
C ALA A 13 -17.62 -15.09 -7.01
N ILE A 14 -17.97 -14.25 -6.02
CA ILE A 14 -17.66 -14.51 -4.60
C ILE A 14 -18.33 -15.80 -4.13
N ARG A 15 -19.62 -15.99 -4.40
CA ARG A 15 -20.36 -17.21 -3.99
C ARG A 15 -19.82 -18.46 -4.68
N ASP A 16 -19.61 -18.41 -6.00
CA ASP A 16 -19.16 -19.54 -6.81
C ASP A 16 -17.74 -20.01 -6.44
N THR A 17 -16.89 -19.09 -5.93
CA THR A 17 -15.51 -19.39 -5.53
C THR A 17 -15.32 -19.59 -4.02
N ASN A 18 -16.42 -19.54 -3.24
CA ASN A 18 -16.35 -19.45 -1.77
C ASN A 18 -15.38 -18.34 -1.30
N GLY A 19 -15.39 -17.22 -2.03
CA GLY A 19 -14.57 -16.05 -1.77
C GLY A 19 -15.05 -15.25 -0.57
N VAL A 20 -14.21 -14.32 -0.14
CA VAL A 20 -14.50 -13.41 0.98
C VAL A 20 -14.41 -11.97 0.52
N VAL A 21 -15.11 -11.09 1.22
CA VAL A 21 -15.00 -9.64 1.07
C VAL A 21 -14.50 -9.07 2.38
N THR A 22 -13.52 -8.18 2.30
CA THR A 22 -13.04 -7.40 3.44
C THR A 22 -12.99 -5.93 3.08
N ALA A 23 -12.92 -5.08 4.10
CA ALA A 23 -12.73 -3.65 3.96
C ALA A 23 -11.45 -3.24 4.68
N VAL A 24 -10.79 -2.22 4.17
CA VAL A 24 -9.56 -1.65 4.73
C VAL A 24 -9.73 -0.14 4.80
N SER A 25 -9.11 0.50 5.79
CA SER A 25 -9.10 1.96 5.89
C SER A 25 -8.14 2.58 4.86
N ASP A 26 -8.29 3.88 4.62
CA ASP A 26 -7.34 4.64 3.80
C ASP A 26 -5.92 4.57 4.37
N ASP A 27 -5.77 4.59 5.70
CA ASP A 27 -4.47 4.42 6.35
C ASP A 27 -3.86 3.05 6.07
N GLU A 28 -4.65 1.97 6.12
CA GLU A 28 -4.18 0.63 5.79
C GLU A 28 -3.77 0.53 4.31
N ILE A 29 -4.50 1.20 3.42
CA ILE A 29 -4.17 1.30 1.99
C ILE A 29 -2.82 2.01 1.80
N LEU A 30 -2.62 3.17 2.44
CA LEU A 30 -1.39 3.95 2.30
C LEU A 30 -0.18 3.22 2.90
N GLU A 31 -0.36 2.54 4.04
CA GLU A 31 0.69 1.71 4.64
C GLU A 31 1.06 0.51 3.74
N ALA A 32 0.08 -0.15 3.14
CA ALA A 32 0.34 -1.24 2.19
C ALA A 32 1.02 -0.73 0.91
N LYS A 33 0.60 0.43 0.41
CA LYS A 33 1.23 1.12 -0.72
C LYS A 33 2.70 1.41 -0.43
N ALA A 34 3.02 1.99 0.72
CA ALA A 34 4.40 2.29 1.11
C ALA A 34 5.30 1.03 1.15
N VAL A 35 4.74 -0.13 1.53
CA VAL A 35 5.46 -1.42 1.47
C VAL A 35 5.71 -1.85 0.03
N VAL A 36 4.69 -1.79 -0.84
CA VAL A 36 4.82 -2.17 -2.27
C VAL A 36 5.80 -1.24 -3.01
N ASP A 37 5.73 0.06 -2.74
CA ASP A 37 6.60 1.06 -3.34
C ASP A 37 8.05 0.88 -2.85
N GLY A 38 8.25 0.65 -1.54
CA GLY A 38 9.56 0.38 -0.95
C GLY A 38 10.21 -0.92 -1.44
N ALA A 39 9.43 -1.84 -2.01
CA ALA A 39 9.92 -3.04 -2.67
C ALA A 39 10.29 -2.83 -4.16
N GLY A 40 10.14 -1.61 -4.69
CA GLY A 40 10.50 -1.26 -6.07
C GLY A 40 9.45 -1.60 -7.13
N ILE A 41 8.22 -1.95 -6.72
CA ILE A 41 7.13 -2.33 -7.65
C ILE A 41 6.30 -1.11 -8.05
N GLY A 42 5.85 -0.32 -7.06
CA GLY A 42 5.03 0.87 -7.28
C GLY A 42 3.58 0.58 -7.69
N CYS A 43 2.59 1.22 -7.05
CA CYS A 43 1.19 1.16 -7.53
C CYS A 43 0.34 2.37 -7.12
N GLU A 44 -0.82 2.59 -7.77
CA GLU A 44 -1.79 3.60 -7.31
C GLU A 44 -2.52 3.16 -6.00
N PRO A 45 -3.10 4.08 -5.21
CA PRO A 45 -3.75 3.74 -3.94
C PRO A 45 -4.81 2.65 -4.03
N ALA A 46 -5.68 2.69 -5.05
CA ALA A 46 -6.73 1.66 -5.22
C ALA A 46 -6.14 0.25 -5.42
N SER A 47 -4.97 0.13 -6.06
CA SER A 47 -4.28 -1.15 -6.22
C SER A 47 -3.75 -1.70 -4.90
N ALA A 48 -3.31 -0.81 -4.00
CA ALA A 48 -2.80 -1.18 -2.69
C ALA A 48 -3.88 -1.72 -1.72
N ALA A 49 -5.17 -1.56 -2.05
CA ALA A 49 -6.25 -2.21 -1.31
C ALA A 49 -6.14 -3.75 -1.31
N ALA A 50 -5.64 -4.35 -2.40
CA ALA A 50 -5.44 -5.80 -2.48
C ALA A 50 -4.39 -6.32 -1.48
N PRO A 51 -3.15 -5.79 -1.43
CA PRO A 51 -2.18 -6.19 -0.40
C PRO A 51 -2.60 -5.76 1.01
N ALA A 52 -3.29 -4.63 1.19
CA ALA A 52 -3.86 -4.24 2.50
C ALA A 52 -4.87 -5.28 3.01
N GLY A 53 -5.83 -5.65 2.17
CA GLY A 53 -6.84 -6.67 2.47
C GLY A 53 -6.21 -8.04 2.70
N THR A 54 -5.19 -8.41 1.92
CA THR A 54 -4.42 -9.64 2.12
C THR A 54 -3.77 -9.68 3.50
N ARG A 55 -3.09 -8.59 3.91
CA ARG A 55 -2.46 -8.48 5.22
C ARG A 55 -3.48 -8.59 6.35
N ARG A 56 -4.67 -8.01 6.18
CA ARG A 56 -5.78 -8.14 7.13
C ARG A 56 -6.27 -9.59 7.24
N LEU A 57 -6.57 -10.24 6.11
CA LEU A 57 -7.05 -11.62 6.07
C LEU A 57 -6.05 -12.64 6.63
N ILE A 58 -4.74 -12.36 6.50
CA ILE A 58 -3.69 -13.15 7.17
C ILE A 58 -3.78 -13.02 8.69
N ARG A 59 -3.93 -11.78 9.21
CA ARG A 59 -4.08 -11.54 10.67
C ARG A 59 -5.35 -12.18 11.23
N GLU A 60 -6.42 -12.20 10.45
CA GLU A 60 -7.70 -12.83 10.81
C GLU A 60 -7.68 -14.37 10.65
N GLY A 61 -6.58 -14.94 10.12
CA GLY A 61 -6.43 -16.39 9.93
C GLY A 61 -7.22 -16.98 8.76
N VAL A 62 -7.81 -16.13 7.91
CA VAL A 62 -8.54 -16.55 6.70
C VAL A 62 -7.55 -17.03 5.63
N ILE A 63 -6.44 -16.31 5.47
CA ILE A 63 -5.30 -16.72 4.62
C ILE A 63 -4.20 -17.26 5.53
N ARG A 64 -3.69 -18.46 5.24
CA ARG A 64 -2.61 -19.08 6.00
C ARG A 64 -1.26 -18.59 5.51
N ALA A 65 -0.26 -18.56 6.39
CA ALA A 65 1.10 -18.16 6.02
C ALA A 65 1.74 -19.04 4.93
N SER A 66 1.27 -20.28 4.76
CA SER A 66 1.70 -21.22 3.72
C SER A 66 1.01 -21.03 2.37
N ASP A 67 -0.05 -20.22 2.30
CA ASP A 67 -0.85 -20.09 1.09
C ASP A 67 -0.11 -19.25 0.05
N ARG A 68 -0.29 -19.60 -1.22
CA ARG A 68 0.21 -18.80 -2.34
C ARG A 68 -0.84 -17.78 -2.70
N VAL A 69 -0.49 -16.50 -2.61
CA VAL A 69 -1.40 -15.38 -2.87
C VAL A 69 -0.92 -14.58 -4.06
N VAL A 70 -1.87 -14.19 -4.91
CA VAL A 70 -1.65 -13.23 -6.01
C VAL A 70 -2.47 -11.98 -5.71
N ALA A 71 -1.80 -10.84 -5.52
CA ALA A 71 -2.45 -9.54 -5.41
C ALA A 71 -2.42 -8.84 -6.77
N VAL A 72 -3.58 -8.46 -7.29
CA VAL A 72 -3.70 -7.80 -8.60
C VAL A 72 -3.56 -6.29 -8.40
N LEU A 73 -2.49 -5.71 -8.95
CA LEU A 73 -2.26 -4.27 -8.95
C LEU A 73 -2.78 -3.69 -10.28
N THR A 74 -3.95 -3.07 -10.25
CA THR A 74 -4.68 -2.68 -11.46
C THR A 74 -4.14 -1.43 -12.13
N GLY A 75 -3.28 -0.65 -11.47
CA GLY A 75 -2.71 0.53 -12.10
C GLY A 75 -1.43 1.05 -11.48
N HIS A 76 -0.76 1.86 -12.30
CA HIS A 76 0.63 2.24 -12.16
C HIS A 76 0.82 3.37 -11.14
N VAL A 77 1.97 3.41 -10.47
CA VAL A 77 2.32 4.45 -9.48
C VAL A 77 2.18 5.88 -10.04
N LEU A 78 2.42 6.07 -11.34
CA LEU A 78 2.34 7.38 -12.00
C LEU A 78 0.92 7.92 -12.24
N LYS A 79 -0.14 7.15 -11.96
CA LYS A 79 -1.51 7.64 -12.11
C LYS A 79 -1.88 8.68 -11.04
N ASP A 80 -1.25 8.57 -9.87
CA ASP A 80 -1.43 9.50 -8.75
C ASP A 80 -0.05 9.66 -8.06
N PRO A 81 0.86 10.47 -8.63
CA PRO A 81 2.17 10.70 -8.04
C PRO A 81 2.11 11.61 -6.81
N GLU A 82 1.09 12.46 -6.71
CA GLU A 82 0.91 13.42 -5.62
C GLU A 82 0.75 12.70 -4.27
N ILE A 83 0.05 11.56 -4.25
CA ILE A 83 -0.10 10.78 -3.02
C ILE A 83 1.24 10.28 -2.45
N VAL A 84 2.25 10.06 -3.31
CA VAL A 84 3.60 9.62 -2.88
C VAL A 84 4.28 10.76 -2.15
N THR A 85 4.27 11.97 -2.73
CA THR A 85 4.80 13.18 -2.08
C THR A 85 4.06 13.47 -0.78
N ARG A 86 2.73 13.46 -0.81
CA ARG A 86 1.90 13.71 0.38
C ARG A 86 2.21 12.74 1.51
N TYR A 87 2.25 11.43 1.22
CA TYR A 87 2.53 10.40 2.23
C TYR A 87 3.91 10.55 2.85
N HIS A 88 4.94 10.80 2.03
CA HIS A 88 6.31 10.88 2.54
C HIS A 88 6.64 12.23 3.18
N GLN A 89 6.06 13.34 2.72
CA GLN A 89 6.51 14.69 3.10
C GLN A 89 5.48 15.49 3.90
N GLU A 90 4.17 15.30 3.66
CA GLU A 90 3.15 16.26 4.11
C GLU A 90 2.22 15.71 5.22
N LEU A 91 2.00 14.39 5.29
CA LEU A 91 1.08 13.81 6.28
C LEU A 91 1.57 13.98 7.71
N GLU A 92 0.65 14.37 8.59
CA GLU A 92 0.82 14.46 10.04
C GLU A 92 -0.31 13.71 10.78
N PRO A 93 0.00 12.93 11.84
CA PRO A 93 1.34 12.62 12.31
C PRO A 93 2.15 11.84 11.26
N ARG A 94 3.47 12.07 11.22
CA ARG A 94 4.37 11.42 10.27
C ARG A 94 4.11 9.91 10.19
N PRO A 95 3.77 9.36 9.00
CA PRO A 95 3.59 7.93 8.82
C PRO A 95 4.87 7.14 9.14
N ALA A 96 4.72 5.92 9.65
CA ALA A 96 5.85 5.11 10.10
C ALA A 96 6.85 4.76 8.99
N ARG A 97 6.39 4.70 7.72
CA ARG A 97 7.23 4.42 6.54
C ARG A 97 7.54 5.67 5.71
N ALA A 98 7.30 6.86 6.24
CA ALA A 98 7.62 8.09 5.53
C ALA A 98 9.14 8.25 5.33
N ASN A 99 9.59 8.31 4.07
CA ASN A 99 10.96 8.53 3.66
C ASN A 99 11.17 10.01 3.26
N ARG A 100 11.32 10.89 4.26
CA ARG A 100 11.62 12.31 4.02
C ARG A 100 13.09 12.46 3.60
N PRO A 101 13.40 13.31 2.62
CA PRO A 101 14.78 13.70 2.35
C PRO A 101 15.48 14.19 3.63
N ILE A 102 16.73 13.80 3.80
CA ILE A 102 17.58 14.33 4.87
C ILE A 102 18.34 15.52 4.30
N GLU A 103 18.06 16.71 4.81
CA GLU A 103 18.80 17.92 4.45
C GLU A 103 20.06 18.05 5.32
N ILE A 104 21.21 18.29 4.68
CA ILE A 104 22.52 18.44 5.33
C ILE A 104 23.25 19.67 4.81
N GLU A 105 24.16 20.22 5.60
CA GLU A 105 25.07 21.25 5.11
C GLU A 105 26.04 20.67 4.07
N ALA A 106 26.51 21.51 3.14
CA ALA A 106 27.46 21.14 2.10
C ALA A 106 28.89 20.93 2.65
N ARG A 107 29.05 19.99 3.59
CA ARG A 107 30.32 19.61 4.23
C ARG A 107 30.47 18.10 4.18
N PHE A 108 31.70 17.66 3.92
CA PHE A 108 32.03 16.22 3.86
C PHE A 108 31.63 15.48 5.15
N THR A 109 31.88 16.08 6.31
CA THR A 109 31.54 15.51 7.62
C THR A 109 30.04 15.28 7.82
N GLU A 110 29.19 16.14 7.24
CA GLU A 110 27.74 15.97 7.35
C GLU A 110 27.22 14.88 6.40
N VAL A 111 27.90 14.68 5.26
CA VAL A 111 27.64 13.53 4.37
C VAL A 111 27.98 12.22 5.07
N GLU A 112 29.16 12.13 5.70
CA GLU A 112 29.57 10.93 6.46
C GLU A 112 28.57 10.60 7.57
N ARG A 113 28.16 11.59 8.35
CA ARG A 113 27.15 11.42 9.40
C ARG A 113 25.82 10.92 8.84
N ALA A 114 25.32 11.48 7.73
CA ALA A 114 24.04 11.09 7.15
C ALA A 114 24.06 9.69 6.52
N MET A 115 25.22 9.24 6.03
CA MET A 115 25.39 7.91 5.44
C MET A 115 25.63 6.81 6.49
N GLY A 116 25.63 7.13 7.79
CA GLY A 116 25.80 6.17 8.87
C GLY A 116 27.25 5.75 9.12
N GLY A 117 28.19 6.69 9.00
CA GLY A 117 29.51 6.57 9.62
C GLY A 117 29.44 6.39 11.14
#